data_AF-A0A972MJM4-F1
#
_entry.id   AF-A0A972MJM4-F1
#
_cell.length_a   1.000
_cell.length_b   1.000
_cell.length_c   1.000
_cell.angle_alpha   90.00
_cell.angle_beta   90.00
_cell.angle_gamma   90.00
#
_symmetry.space_group_name_H-M   'P 1'
#
loop_
_entity.id
_entity.type
_entity.pdbx_description
1 polymer ?
#
loop_
_entity_poly.entity_id
_entity_poly.type
_entity_poly.pdbx_seq_one_letter_code
_entity_poly.pdbx_strand_id
1 'polypeptide(L)'
;MIDIKTLKKTKIILKKDNKELSPEYFENLEEKTEDKKLKYFYRGCKHTLEKHFTEAIKWFQLVDDDDAILMILLNAYKVGDSFLFNEYMKENFKGNLFKETGITPFLKTLEKEISVNIDLIKQLKQSLEG
;
A
#
# COMPACT_ATOMS: atom_id res chain seq x y z
N MET A 1 -2.13 14.82 -15.52
CA MET A 1 -1.93 13.37 -15.69
C MET A 1 -0.49 13.03 -15.32
N ILE A 2 -0.24 12.09 -14.43
CA ILE A 2 1.13 11.72 -14.04
C ILE A 2 1.70 10.80 -15.13
N ASP A 3 2.91 11.08 -15.59
CA ASP A 3 3.59 10.26 -16.59
C ASP A 3 3.82 8.82 -16.09
N ILE A 4 3.50 7.83 -16.93
CA ILE A 4 3.60 6.39 -16.65
C ILE A 4 5.05 5.99 -16.32
N LYS A 5 6.05 6.54 -17.02
CA LYS A 5 7.47 6.22 -16.74
C LYS A 5 7.86 6.68 -15.34
N THR A 6 7.26 7.78 -14.87
CA THR A 6 7.44 8.29 -13.52
C THR A 6 6.78 7.39 -12.46
N LEU A 7 5.58 6.86 -12.72
CA LEU A 7 4.86 5.96 -11.78
C LEU A 7 5.65 4.67 -11.49
N LYS A 8 6.28 4.07 -12.51
CA LYS A 8 7.09 2.84 -12.35
C LYS A 8 8.29 3.04 -11.42
N LYS A 9 8.85 4.26 -11.35
CA LYS A 9 10.02 4.60 -10.51
C LYS A 9 9.68 5.02 -9.08
N THR A 10 8.40 5.10 -8.73
CA THR A 10 7.99 5.54 -7.39
C THR A 10 8.37 4.51 -6.32
N LYS A 11 8.57 4.97 -5.09
CA LYS A 11 8.60 4.12 -3.90
C LYS A 11 7.26 4.23 -3.18
N ILE A 12 6.81 3.15 -2.55
CA ILE A 12 5.71 3.24 -1.59
C ILE A 12 6.30 3.78 -0.29
N ILE A 13 5.68 4.79 0.28
CA ILE A 13 5.97 5.26 1.63
C ILE A 13 4.68 5.26 2.46
N LEU A 14 4.83 5.18 3.77
CA LEU A 14 3.74 5.27 4.73
C LEU A 14 4.02 6.46 5.65
N LYS A 15 2.99 7.24 5.94
CA LYS A 15 3.10 8.39 6.85
C LYS A 15 2.10 8.32 7.98
N LYS A 16 2.47 8.93 9.10
CA LYS A 16 1.57 9.29 10.20
C LYS A 16 1.93 10.68 10.67
N ASP A 17 0.94 11.56 10.84
CA ASP A 17 1.15 12.96 11.25
C ASP A 17 2.20 13.67 10.37
N ASN A 18 2.13 13.46 9.05
CA ASN A 18 3.07 13.95 8.02
C ASN A 18 4.52 13.46 8.12
N LYS A 19 4.83 12.54 9.04
CA LYS A 19 6.16 11.92 9.18
C LYS A 19 6.21 10.59 8.45
N GLU A 20 7.29 10.37 7.68
CA GLU A 20 7.57 9.09 7.03
C GLU A 20 7.92 8.04 8.08
N LEU A 21 7.30 6.86 7.95
CA LEU A 21 7.45 5.74 8.87
C LEU A 21 8.54 4.79 8.37
N SER A 22 9.25 4.16 9.31
CA SER A 22 10.28 3.17 9.01
C SER A 22 9.77 1.73 9.24
N PRO A 23 10.45 0.70 8.72
CA PRO A 23 10.13 -0.70 9.04
C PRO A 23 10.09 -0.98 10.55
N GLU A 24 11.04 -0.42 11.31
CA GLU A 24 11.15 -0.60 12.77
C GLU A 24 9.94 -0.02 13.51
N TYR A 25 9.33 1.05 13.00
CA TYR A 25 8.09 1.58 13.55
C TYR A 25 6.97 0.51 13.50
N PHE A 26 6.86 -0.21 12.39
CA PHE A 26 5.86 -1.26 12.22
C PHE A 26 6.18 -2.53 13.01
N GLU A 27 7.46 -2.89 13.12
CA GLU A 27 7.89 -3.99 14.00
C GLU A 27 7.48 -3.74 15.46
N ASN A 28 7.74 -2.53 15.97
CA ASN A 28 7.31 -2.14 17.31
C ASN A 28 5.79 -2.18 17.51
N LEU A 29 5.00 -1.79 16.49
CA LEU A 29 3.54 -1.88 16.56
C LEU A 29 3.07 -3.33 16.54
N GLU A 30 3.65 -4.15 15.67
CA GLU A 30 3.33 -5.57 15.52
C GLU A 30 3.53 -6.34 16.84
N GLU A 31 4.65 -6.12 17.53
CA GLU A 31 4.96 -6.76 18.82
C GLU A 31 3.98 -6.39 19.94
N LYS A 32 3.54 -5.13 19.96
CA LYS A 32 2.69 -4.56 21.03
C LYS A 32 1.19 -4.71 20.79
N THR A 33 0.81 -5.09 19.58
CA THR A 33 -0.59 -5.29 19.23
C THR A 33 -1.05 -6.65 19.76
N GLU A 34 -2.31 -6.78 20.16
CA GLU A 34 -2.92 -8.10 20.42
C GLU A 34 -3.90 -8.48 19.30
N ASP A 35 -4.56 -7.49 18.72
CA ASP A 35 -5.48 -7.64 17.59
C ASP A 35 -4.77 -8.27 16.38
N LYS A 36 -5.26 -9.43 15.97
CA LYS A 36 -4.67 -10.23 14.90
C LYS A 36 -4.76 -9.54 13.53
N LYS A 37 -5.85 -8.83 13.25
CA LYS A 37 -6.06 -8.09 11.99
C LYS A 37 -5.02 -6.96 11.89
N LEU A 38 -4.85 -6.18 12.95
CA LEU A 38 -3.84 -5.11 13.01
C LEU A 38 -2.41 -5.65 12.95
N LYS A 39 -2.10 -6.79 13.59
CA LYS A 39 -0.80 -7.45 13.45
C LYS A 39 -0.46 -7.75 11.99
N TYR A 40 -1.40 -8.36 11.26
CA TYR A 40 -1.19 -8.68 9.86
C TYR A 40 -1.04 -7.43 9.00
N PHE A 41 -1.84 -6.40 9.28
CA PHE A 41 -1.72 -5.12 8.60
C PHE A 41 -0.34 -4.47 8.82
N TYR A 42 0.14 -4.39 10.06
CA TYR A 42 1.46 -3.82 10.37
C TYR A 42 2.60 -4.64 9.78
N ARG A 43 2.51 -5.96 9.82
CA ARG A 43 3.50 -6.84 9.19
C ARG A 43 3.54 -6.65 7.67
N GLY A 44 2.39 -6.51 7.02
CA GLY A 44 2.30 -6.16 5.60
C GLY A 44 2.96 -4.81 5.30
N CYS A 45 2.68 -3.78 6.12
CA CYS A 45 3.29 -2.47 5.99
C CYS A 45 4.82 -2.50 6.11
N LYS A 46 5.35 -3.23 7.11
CA LYS A 46 6.79 -3.45 7.30
C LYS A 46 7.42 -4.03 6.02
N HIS A 47 6.87 -5.12 5.51
CA HIS A 47 7.39 -5.77 4.30
C HIS A 47 7.26 -4.90 3.04
N THR A 48 6.22 -4.07 2.93
CA THR A 48 6.13 -3.08 1.85
C THR A 48 7.30 -2.10 1.89
N LEU A 49 7.67 -1.58 3.06
CA LEU A 49 8.78 -0.64 3.22
C LEU A 49 10.15 -1.29 2.99
N GLU A 50 10.30 -2.56 3.34
CA GLU A 50 11.49 -3.38 3.04
C GLU A 50 11.57 -3.80 1.56
N LYS A 51 10.53 -3.51 0.76
CA LYS A 51 10.37 -3.94 -0.64
C LYS A 51 10.21 -5.45 -0.82
N HIS A 52 9.79 -6.15 0.22
CA HIS A 52 9.35 -7.55 0.18
C HIS A 52 7.88 -7.63 -0.30
N PHE A 53 7.61 -7.11 -1.49
CA PHE A 53 6.24 -6.83 -1.96
C PHE A 53 5.33 -8.08 -2.04
N THR A 54 5.85 -9.22 -2.48
CA THR A 54 5.09 -10.48 -2.54
C THR A 54 4.74 -11.00 -1.15
N GLU A 55 5.63 -10.83 -0.17
CA GLU A 55 5.37 -11.19 1.22
C GLU A 55 4.36 -10.22 1.84
N ALA A 56 4.49 -8.93 1.58
CA ALA A 56 3.53 -7.92 2.01
C ALA A 56 2.11 -8.24 1.52
N ILE A 57 1.95 -8.63 0.25
CA ILE A 57 0.66 -9.05 -0.33
C ILE A 57 0.02 -10.17 0.49
N LYS A 58 0.77 -11.23 0.83
CA LYS A 58 0.24 -12.36 1.62
C LYS A 58 -0.31 -11.90 2.97
N TRP A 59 0.38 -10.99 3.66
CA TRP A 59 -0.08 -10.47 4.93
C TRP A 59 -1.34 -9.61 4.79
N PHE A 60 -1.41 -8.77 3.77
CA PHE A 60 -2.61 -7.97 3.51
C PHE A 60 -3.82 -8.82 3.08
N GLN A 61 -3.62 -9.96 2.41
CA GLN A 61 -4.70 -10.89 2.07
C GLN A 61 -5.38 -11.51 3.30
N LEU A 62 -4.70 -11.52 4.45
CA LEU A 62 -5.27 -11.98 5.73
C LEU A 62 -6.04 -10.89 6.47
N VAL A 63 -6.12 -9.68 5.91
CA VAL A 63 -6.77 -8.52 6.52
C VAL A 63 -8.08 -8.23 5.78
N ASP A 64 -9.20 -8.48 6.44
CA ASP A 64 -10.53 -8.17 5.92
C ASP A 64 -10.83 -6.66 6.08
N ASP A 65 -10.22 -5.86 5.20
CA ASP A 65 -10.38 -4.41 5.10
C ASP A 65 -9.98 -3.89 3.72
N ASP A 66 -10.75 -2.96 3.16
CA ASP A 66 -10.45 -2.38 1.85
C ASP A 66 -9.16 -1.54 1.84
N ASP A 67 -8.71 -1.02 2.99
CA ASP A 67 -7.41 -0.32 3.09
C ASP A 67 -6.24 -1.29 2.87
N ALA A 68 -6.39 -2.55 3.30
CA ALA A 68 -5.42 -3.60 2.99
C ALA A 68 -5.45 -3.96 1.50
N ILE A 69 -6.63 -3.94 0.87
CA ILE A 69 -6.75 -4.14 -0.58
C ILE A 69 -6.04 -3.03 -1.36
N LEU A 70 -6.17 -1.77 -0.93
CA LEU A 70 -5.39 -0.67 -1.52
C LEU A 70 -3.89 -0.94 -1.44
N MET A 71 -3.41 -1.47 -0.31
CA MET A 71 -2.01 -1.88 -0.19
C MET A 71 -1.66 -3.06 -1.11
N ILE A 72 -2.53 -4.07 -1.26
CA ILE A 72 -2.33 -5.17 -2.22
C ILE A 72 -2.13 -4.61 -3.64
N LEU A 73 -3.00 -3.70 -4.08
CA LEU A 73 -2.93 -3.09 -5.41
C LEU A 73 -1.61 -2.34 -5.63
N LEU A 74 -1.14 -1.57 -4.63
CA LEU A 74 0.15 -0.89 -4.70
C LEU A 74 1.31 -1.88 -4.81
N ASN A 75 1.31 -2.94 -4.00
CA ASN A 75 2.38 -3.94 -4.02
C ASN A 75 2.33 -4.78 -5.33
N ALA A 76 1.15 -5.16 -5.81
CA ALA A 76 0.94 -5.84 -7.08
C ALA A 76 1.48 -5.00 -8.25
N TYR A 77 1.20 -3.70 -8.24
CA TYR A 77 1.78 -2.75 -9.19
C TYR A 77 3.32 -2.75 -9.15
N LYS A 78 3.92 -2.81 -7.95
CA LYS A 78 5.39 -2.82 -7.81
C LYS A 78 6.05 -4.07 -8.37
N VAL A 79 5.37 -5.20 -8.32
CA VAL A 79 5.86 -6.46 -8.92
C VAL A 79 5.43 -6.64 -10.37
N GLY A 80 4.58 -5.75 -10.91
CA GLY A 80 4.06 -5.84 -12.28
C GLY A 80 3.00 -6.91 -12.47
N ASP A 81 2.33 -7.35 -11.41
CA ASP A 81 1.31 -8.41 -11.47
C ASP A 81 -0.06 -7.82 -11.83
N SER A 82 -0.32 -7.74 -13.14
CA SER A 82 -1.58 -7.21 -13.67
C SER A 82 -2.78 -8.11 -13.41
N PHE A 83 -2.57 -9.43 -13.30
CA PHE A 83 -3.63 -10.37 -13.00
C PHE A 83 -4.16 -10.16 -11.59
N LEU A 84 -3.27 -10.18 -10.60
CA LEU A 84 -3.64 -9.94 -9.20
C LEU A 84 -4.21 -8.52 -9.01
N PHE A 85 -3.62 -7.52 -9.69
CA PHE A 85 -4.14 -6.16 -9.63
C PHE A 85 -5.60 -6.10 -10.08
N ASN A 86 -5.93 -6.77 -11.19
CA ASN A 86 -7.29 -6.79 -11.72
C ASN A 86 -8.27 -7.58 -10.84
N GLU A 87 -7.82 -8.66 -10.21
CA GLU A 87 -8.62 -9.46 -9.27
C GLU A 87 -9.09 -8.64 -8.06
N TYR A 88 -8.21 -7.79 -7.52
CA TYR A 88 -8.50 -7.00 -6.32
C TYR A 88 -9.09 -5.61 -6.61
N MET A 89 -9.12 -5.18 -7.87
CA MET A 89 -9.62 -3.86 -8.23
C MET A 89 -11.13 -3.77 -8.02
N LYS A 90 -11.57 -2.72 -7.30
CA LYS A 90 -12.98 -2.41 -7.05
C LYS A 90 -13.32 -1.01 -7.54
N GLU A 91 -14.61 -0.73 -7.73
CA GLU A 91 -15.08 0.62 -8.08
C GLU A 91 -14.92 1.61 -6.93
N ASN A 92 -15.09 1.13 -5.69
CA ASN A 92 -14.99 1.90 -4.46
C ASN A 92 -14.30 1.08 -3.37
N PHE A 93 -13.59 1.77 -2.48
CA PHE A 93 -12.92 1.20 -1.32
C PHE A 93 -13.45 1.87 -0.05
N LYS A 94 -13.86 1.08 0.94
CA LYS A 94 -14.42 1.54 2.22
C LYS A 94 -13.67 0.90 3.39
N GLY A 95 -12.39 1.21 3.50
CA GLY A 95 -11.56 0.77 4.61
C GLY A 95 -11.63 1.71 5.80
N ASN A 96 -11.28 1.19 6.98
CA ASN A 96 -11.22 1.97 8.22
C ASN A 96 -9.84 1.97 8.86
N LEU A 97 -8.94 1.08 8.46
CA LEU A 97 -7.62 0.93 9.08
C LEU A 97 -6.76 2.19 8.98
N PHE A 98 -6.75 2.89 7.84
CA PHE A 98 -6.00 4.14 7.69
C PHE A 98 -6.50 5.22 8.65
N LYS A 99 -7.82 5.28 8.88
CA LYS A 99 -8.44 6.20 9.83
C LYS A 99 -8.13 5.81 11.27
N GLU A 100 -8.25 4.53 11.62
CA GLU A 100 -8.00 4.00 12.97
C GLU A 100 -6.54 4.15 13.40
N THR A 101 -5.61 3.86 12.47
CA THR A 101 -4.17 3.88 12.75
C THR A 101 -3.54 5.26 12.58
N GLY A 102 -4.19 6.13 11.80
CA GLY A 102 -3.65 7.41 11.32
C GLY A 102 -2.56 7.24 10.25
N ILE A 103 -2.43 6.04 9.68
CA ILE A 103 -1.41 5.72 8.68
C ILE A 103 -1.96 5.98 7.29
N THR A 104 -1.20 6.68 6.45
CA THR A 104 -1.62 7.03 5.09
C THR A 104 -0.54 6.65 4.07
N PRO A 105 -0.87 5.93 2.99
CA PRO A 105 0.09 5.55 1.96
C PRO A 105 0.25 6.62 0.88
N PHE A 106 1.48 6.73 0.37
CA PHE A 106 1.85 7.60 -0.75
C PHE A 106 2.77 6.88 -1.74
N LEU A 107 2.75 7.33 -2.99
CA LEU A 107 3.82 7.07 -3.96
C LEU A 107 4.77 8.26 -4.00
N LYS A 108 6.07 8.02 -3.78
CA LYS A 108 7.10 9.06 -3.73
C LYS A 108 8.09 8.93 -4.87
N THR A 109 8.39 10.05 -5.53
CA THR A 109 9.57 10.23 -6.39
C THR A 109 10.58 11.14 -5.68
N LEU A 110 11.66 11.53 -6.36
CA LEU A 110 12.58 12.55 -5.84
C LEU A 110 11.93 13.94 -5.72
N GLU A 111 10.90 14.21 -6.52
CA GLU A 111 10.35 15.56 -6.70
C GLU A 111 8.97 15.73 -6.05
N LYS A 112 8.22 14.64 -5.86
CA LYS A 112 6.84 14.71 -5.41
C LYS A 112 6.40 13.49 -4.62
N GLU A 113 5.40 13.71 -3.79
CA GLU A 113 4.61 12.69 -3.13
C GLU A 113 3.19 12.73 -3.69
N ILE A 114 2.63 11.57 -3.96
CA ILE A 114 1.30 11.41 -4.55
C ILE A 114 0.48 10.60 -3.55
N SER A 115 -0.58 11.21 -3.04
CA SER A 115 -1.51 10.51 -2.14
C SER A 115 -2.17 9.36 -2.88
N VAL A 116 -2.28 8.21 -2.21
CA VAL A 116 -3.01 7.08 -2.77
C VAL A 116 -4.50 7.32 -2.62
N ASN A 117 -5.21 7.29 -3.74
CA ASN A 117 -6.66 7.39 -3.84
C ASN A 117 -7.15 6.57 -5.06
N ILE A 118 -8.46 6.44 -5.20
CA ILE A 118 -9.07 5.65 -6.29
C ILE A 118 -8.61 6.11 -7.69
N ASP A 119 -8.44 7.42 -7.89
CA ASP A 119 -8.01 7.96 -9.19
C ASP A 119 -6.57 7.60 -9.51
N LEU A 120 -5.70 7.54 -8.51
CA LEU A 120 -4.35 7.02 -8.67
C LEU A 120 -4.38 5.52 -9.01
N ILE A 121 -5.15 4.72 -8.29
CA ILE A 121 -5.26 3.28 -8.53
C ILE A 121 -5.74 3.00 -9.98
N LYS A 122 -6.72 3.75 -10.47
CA LYS A 122 -7.18 3.67 -11.88
C LYS A 122 -6.06 4.01 -12.87
N GLN A 123 -5.24 5.04 -12.58
CA GLN A 123 -4.07 5.38 -13.40
C GLN A 123 -3.01 4.27 -13.38
N LEU A 124 -2.76 3.64 -12.22
CA LEU A 124 -1.83 2.52 -12.11
C LEU A 124 -2.27 1.34 -12.99
N LYS A 125 -3.57 1.00 -12.96
CA LYS A 125 -4.15 -0.04 -13.82
C LYS A 125 -3.86 0.20 -15.30
N GLN A 126 -4.19 1.39 -15.80
CA GLN A 126 -3.94 1.76 -17.21
C GLN A 126 -2.46 1.60 -17.58
N SER A 127 -1.56 1.89 -16.64
CA SER A 127 -0.11 1.78 -16.87
C SER A 127 0.45 0.34 -16.83
N LEU A 128 -0.34 -0.63 -16.36
CA LEU A 128 -0.03 -2.06 -16.43
C LEU A 128 -0.54 -2.69 -17.75
N GLU A 129 -1.53 -2.07 -18.38
CA GLU A 129 -2.15 -2.54 -19.62
C GLU A 129 -1.45 -2.00 -20.89
N GLY A 130 -0.62 -0.96 -20.76
CA GLY A 130 0.16 -0.34 -21.84
C GLY A 130 1.67 -0.52 -21.71
#